data_AF-A0A6A7KEY1-F1
#
_entry.id   AF-A0A6A7KEY1-F1
#
_cell.length_a   1.000
_cell.length_b   1.000
_cell.length_c   1.000
_cell.angle_alpha   90.00
_cell.angle_beta   90.00
_cell.angle_gamma   90.00
#
_symmetry.space_group_name_H-M   'P 1'
#
loop_
_entity.id
_entity.type
_entity.pdbx_description
1 polymer ?
#
loop_
_entity_poly.entity_id
_entity_poly.type
_entity_poly.pdbx_seq_one_letter_code
_entity_poly.pdbx_strand_id
1 'polypeptide(L)'
;MRVGVNTYIVQEISGKGFPIDELKVEVLELNFDDTPVLTKKGINWEILKKLSGLDVEFTLHAPTADGKNINIDLGRYSRMNIITMKNVFKVANRLNAKIVVLHGGNIKESYHRAFINTRKQIMEIASMAEDYDVRLLIENLTDVSIGTFPHELLSLMGNNVSMCLDIGHAFLTAIKWGLPLDEFILLSPYVEELHVHDNHGNFDEHLLPGEGMIGWNYVEKFIKSTRPKYLILEIKQFSSMEAVINATQQVKKNIRG
;
A
#
# COMPACT_ATOMS: atom_id res chain seq x y z
N MET A 1 0.94 3.20 -16.37
CA MET A 1 0.23 2.79 -15.15
C MET A 1 -0.31 1.39 -15.35
N ARG A 2 0.02 0.45 -14.46
CA ARG A 2 -0.60 -0.87 -14.37
C ARG A 2 -1.68 -0.84 -13.31
N VAL A 3 -2.79 -1.52 -13.56
CA VAL A 3 -3.93 -1.51 -12.64
C VAL A 3 -4.15 -2.90 -12.06
N GLY A 4 -4.29 -2.95 -10.74
CA GLY A 4 -4.36 -4.15 -9.96
C GLY A 4 -5.34 -4.08 -8.79
N VAL A 5 -5.30 -5.14 -7.99
CA VAL A 5 -6.07 -5.28 -6.74
C VAL A 5 -5.14 -5.80 -5.64
N ASN A 6 -5.50 -5.56 -4.40
CA ASN A 6 -4.84 -6.20 -3.26
C ASN A 6 -5.18 -7.70 -3.21
N THR A 7 -4.28 -8.51 -2.65
CA THR A 7 -4.46 -9.98 -2.58
C THR A 7 -5.63 -10.43 -1.73
N TYR A 8 -6.23 -9.55 -0.93
CA TYR A 8 -7.35 -9.87 -0.04
C TYR A 8 -8.53 -10.47 -0.81
N ILE A 9 -8.77 -10.02 -2.05
CA ILE A 9 -9.88 -10.48 -2.90
C ILE A 9 -9.48 -11.54 -3.93
N VAL A 10 -8.28 -12.12 -3.80
CA VAL A 10 -7.77 -13.14 -4.73
C VAL A 10 -7.87 -14.52 -4.09
N GLN A 11 -8.74 -15.36 -4.64
CA GLN A 11 -9.14 -16.63 -4.05
C GLN A 11 -7.96 -17.59 -3.85
N GLU A 12 -7.02 -17.64 -4.79
CA GLU A 12 -5.85 -18.51 -4.75
C GLU A 12 -4.86 -18.12 -3.65
N ILE A 13 -4.95 -16.89 -3.13
CA ILE A 13 -4.00 -16.33 -2.16
C ILE A 13 -4.64 -16.22 -0.78
N SER A 14 -5.76 -15.51 -0.67
CA SER A 14 -6.43 -15.24 0.61
C SER A 14 -7.52 -16.27 0.96
N GLY A 15 -7.96 -17.07 -0.02
CA GLY A 15 -9.15 -17.92 0.10
C GLY A 15 -10.47 -17.15 0.02
N LYS A 16 -10.44 -15.84 -0.31
CA LYS A 16 -11.61 -14.97 -0.42
C LYS A 16 -11.68 -14.31 -1.80
N GLY A 17 -12.84 -13.74 -2.12
CA GLY A 17 -13.04 -12.98 -3.35
C GLY A 17 -13.18 -13.91 -4.56
N PHE A 18 -12.36 -13.68 -5.58
CA PHE A 18 -12.57 -14.24 -6.92
C PHE A 18 -11.30 -14.90 -7.48
N PRO A 19 -11.44 -15.83 -8.44
CA PRO A 19 -10.31 -16.37 -9.17
C PRO A 19 -9.49 -15.28 -9.88
N ILE A 20 -8.17 -15.39 -9.84
CA ILE A 20 -7.25 -14.39 -10.43
C ILE A 20 -7.48 -14.19 -11.95
N ASP A 21 -7.79 -15.27 -12.66
CA ASP A 21 -8.01 -15.27 -14.12
C ASP A 21 -9.31 -14.56 -14.52
N GLU A 22 -10.30 -14.52 -13.63
CA GLU A 22 -11.55 -13.79 -13.83
C GLU A 22 -11.40 -12.28 -13.57
N LEU A 23 -10.51 -11.88 -12.67
CA LEU A 23 -10.26 -10.47 -12.31
C LEU A 23 -9.62 -9.65 -13.45
N LYS A 24 -8.86 -10.28 -14.34
CA LYS A 24 -8.23 -9.64 -15.52
C LYS A 24 -7.38 -8.41 -15.18
N VAL A 25 -6.68 -8.48 -14.05
CA VAL A 25 -5.78 -7.44 -13.54
C VAL A 25 -4.35 -7.66 -14.02
N GLU A 26 -3.56 -6.58 -14.06
CA GLU A 26 -2.17 -6.64 -14.54
C GLU A 26 -1.17 -6.84 -13.40
N VAL A 27 -1.56 -6.53 -12.18
CA VAL A 27 -0.69 -6.54 -11.00
C VAL A 27 -1.51 -6.92 -9.77
N LEU A 28 -0.89 -7.64 -8.83
CA LEU A 28 -1.43 -7.89 -7.51
C LEU A 28 -0.53 -7.23 -6.46
N GLU A 29 -1.13 -6.54 -5.49
CA GLU A 29 -0.41 -6.13 -4.30
C GLU A 29 -0.51 -7.23 -3.24
N LEU A 30 0.61 -7.92 -2.99
CA LEU A 30 0.71 -8.96 -1.99
C LEU A 30 0.77 -8.36 -0.58
N ASN A 31 -0.27 -8.58 0.20
CA ASN A 31 -0.28 -8.28 1.63
C ASN A 31 0.09 -9.53 2.44
N PHE A 32 1.07 -9.40 3.34
CA PHE A 32 1.57 -10.52 4.16
C PHE A 32 0.56 -11.06 5.18
N ASP A 33 -0.58 -10.40 5.39
CA ASP A 33 -1.67 -10.91 6.21
C ASP A 33 -2.69 -11.76 5.45
N ASP A 34 -2.72 -11.66 4.12
CA ASP A 34 -3.62 -12.47 3.29
C ASP A 34 -3.11 -13.90 3.12
N THR A 35 -1.79 -14.10 3.23
CA THR A 35 -1.16 -15.40 3.10
C THR A 35 0.05 -15.54 4.03
N PRO A 36 0.28 -16.69 4.70
CA PRO A 36 1.38 -16.86 5.64
C PRO A 36 2.73 -17.13 4.94
N VAL A 37 3.03 -16.39 3.87
CA VAL A 37 4.30 -16.48 3.13
C VAL A 37 5.48 -16.00 3.96
N LEU A 38 5.24 -15.10 4.92
CA LEU A 38 6.21 -14.67 5.93
C LEU A 38 5.54 -14.70 7.29
N THR A 39 6.16 -15.39 8.24
CA THR A 39 5.71 -15.42 9.64
C THR A 39 6.90 -15.22 10.56
N LYS A 40 6.67 -15.20 11.89
CA LYS A 40 7.74 -15.23 12.89
C LYS A 40 8.71 -16.42 12.73
N LYS A 41 8.31 -17.50 12.05
CA LYS A 41 9.16 -18.66 11.75
C LYS A 41 10.07 -18.47 10.52
N GLY A 42 9.89 -17.38 9.77
CA GLY A 42 10.61 -17.10 8.53
C GLY A 42 9.72 -17.23 7.29
N ILE A 43 10.37 -17.31 6.12
CA ILE A 43 9.72 -17.40 4.81
C ILE A 43 9.21 -18.82 4.57
N ASN A 44 7.95 -18.95 4.17
CA ASN A 44 7.40 -20.19 3.66
C ASN A 44 7.71 -20.32 2.16
N TRP A 45 8.77 -21.06 1.84
CA TRP A 45 9.25 -21.23 0.46
C TRP A 45 8.28 -22.00 -0.45
N GLU A 46 7.43 -22.86 0.11
CA GLU A 46 6.43 -23.59 -0.68
C GLU A 46 5.32 -22.66 -1.15
N ILE A 47 4.80 -21.81 -0.27
CA ILE A 47 3.82 -20.76 -0.62
C ILE A 47 4.44 -19.80 -1.62
N LEU A 48 5.66 -19.32 -1.35
CA LEU A 48 6.36 -18.40 -2.25
C LEU A 48 6.57 -19.00 -3.64
N LYS A 49 6.87 -20.30 -3.74
CA LYS A 49 6.98 -21.00 -5.03
C LYS A 49 5.65 -21.03 -5.78
N LYS A 50 4.52 -21.22 -5.09
CA LYS A 50 3.17 -21.17 -5.70
C LYS A 50 2.85 -19.77 -6.21
N LEU A 51 3.08 -18.73 -5.39
CA LEU A 51 2.88 -17.33 -5.79
C LEU A 51 3.73 -16.97 -7.02
N SER A 52 4.99 -17.40 -7.04
CA SER A 52 5.91 -17.17 -8.16
C SER A 52 5.51 -17.89 -9.46
N GLY A 53 4.56 -18.83 -9.39
CA GLY A 53 4.04 -19.55 -10.56
C GLY A 53 2.81 -18.89 -11.18
N LEU A 54 2.30 -17.81 -10.57
CA LEU A 54 1.19 -17.02 -11.12
C LEU A 54 1.72 -16.11 -12.23
N ASP A 55 1.00 -16.05 -13.35
CA ASP A 55 1.34 -15.17 -14.48
C ASP A 55 0.79 -13.75 -14.25
N VAL A 56 1.31 -13.09 -13.22
CA VAL A 56 0.92 -11.73 -12.83
C VAL A 56 2.11 -10.98 -12.23
N GLU A 57 2.13 -9.65 -12.37
CA GLU A 57 3.13 -8.84 -11.68
C GLU A 57 2.75 -8.65 -10.21
N PHE A 58 3.77 -8.46 -9.36
CA PHE A 58 3.56 -8.18 -7.95
C PHE A 58 4.12 -6.81 -7.55
N THR A 59 3.35 -6.10 -6.73
CA THR A 59 3.85 -5.16 -5.72
C THR A 59 3.62 -5.79 -4.36
N LEU A 60 4.31 -5.32 -3.31
CA LEU A 60 4.18 -5.88 -1.97
C LEU A 60 3.78 -4.80 -0.99
N HIS A 61 2.78 -5.11 -0.17
CA HIS A 61 2.46 -4.36 1.01
C HIS A 61 3.16 -4.99 2.22
N ALA A 62 4.11 -4.29 2.84
CA ALA A 62 4.82 -4.81 4.01
C ALA A 62 3.87 -5.09 5.19
N PRO A 63 4.24 -5.98 6.13
CA PRO A 63 3.45 -6.21 7.34
C PRO A 63 3.20 -4.92 8.13
N THR A 64 1.99 -4.77 8.66
CA THR A 64 1.55 -3.59 9.42
C THR A 64 1.80 -3.76 10.93
N ALA A 65 1.53 -2.72 11.72
CA ALA A 65 1.72 -2.75 13.17
C ALA A 65 0.80 -3.77 13.89
N ASP A 66 -0.35 -4.04 13.31
CA ASP A 66 -1.39 -4.98 13.76
C ASP A 66 -1.41 -6.30 12.98
N GLY A 67 -0.38 -6.54 12.15
CA GLY A 67 -0.28 -7.73 11.30
C GLY A 67 -0.42 -9.05 12.05
N LYS A 68 -1.19 -9.98 11.47
CA LYS A 68 -1.53 -11.29 12.07
C LYS A 68 -0.36 -12.26 12.04
N ASN A 69 0.37 -12.31 10.93
CA ASN A 69 1.45 -13.29 10.72
C ASN A 69 2.79 -12.82 11.29
N ILE A 70 3.08 -11.55 11.09
CA ILE A 70 4.25 -10.82 11.58
C ILE A 70 3.90 -9.33 11.58
N ASN A 71 4.55 -8.53 12.42
CA ASN A 71 4.26 -7.11 12.53
C ASN A 71 5.51 -6.24 12.36
N ILE A 72 5.29 -5.03 11.85
CA ILE A 72 6.30 -3.96 11.78
C ILE A 72 5.62 -2.68 12.26
N ASP A 73 6.22 -2.04 13.26
CA ASP A 73 5.81 -0.72 13.76
C ASP A 73 7.07 0.14 13.87
N LEU A 74 7.22 1.12 12.98
CA LEU A 74 8.42 1.95 12.94
C LEU A 74 8.45 3.03 14.03
N GLY A 75 7.34 3.22 14.77
CA GLY A 75 7.24 4.19 15.85
C GLY A 75 8.11 3.82 17.05
N ARG A 76 8.54 2.55 17.12
CA ARG A 76 9.54 2.05 18.04
C ARG A 76 10.73 1.50 17.26
N TYR A 77 11.93 1.92 17.61
CA TYR A 77 13.13 1.34 17.03
C TYR A 77 13.25 -0.14 17.41
N SER A 78 13.35 -1.01 16.42
CA SER A 78 13.48 -2.45 16.64
C SER A 78 14.33 -3.10 15.56
N ARG A 79 15.36 -3.85 15.97
CA ARG A 79 16.14 -4.69 15.04
C ARG A 79 15.28 -5.76 14.36
N MET A 80 14.17 -6.16 14.98
CA MET A 80 13.22 -7.09 14.37
C MET A 80 12.56 -6.47 13.12
N ASN A 81 12.24 -5.16 13.13
CA ASN A 81 11.69 -4.50 11.95
C ASN A 81 12.63 -4.63 10.74
N ILE A 82 13.93 -4.39 10.97
CA ILE A 82 14.98 -4.50 9.93
C ILE A 82 15.11 -5.94 9.43
N ILE A 83 15.14 -6.92 10.35
CA ILE A 83 15.22 -8.36 9.98
C ILE A 83 13.99 -8.79 9.18
N THR A 84 12.79 -8.35 9.58
CA THR A 84 11.55 -8.63 8.87
C THR A 84 11.58 -8.02 7.47
N MET A 85 11.95 -6.75 7.33
CA MET A 85 12.06 -6.10 6.02
C MET A 85 13.08 -6.77 5.11
N LYS A 86 14.19 -7.27 5.65
CA LYS A 86 15.14 -8.08 4.86
C LYS A 86 14.49 -9.33 4.28
N ASN A 87 13.59 -9.97 5.03
CA ASN A 87 12.85 -11.13 4.53
C ASN A 87 11.76 -10.72 3.54
N VAL A 88 11.10 -9.57 3.74
CA VAL A 88 10.19 -8.97 2.75
C VAL A 88 10.92 -8.74 1.42
N PHE A 89 12.13 -8.20 1.42
CA PHE A 89 12.91 -7.99 0.19
C PHE A 89 13.35 -9.28 -0.51
N LYS A 90 13.62 -10.36 0.23
CA LYS A 90 13.84 -11.67 -0.37
C LYS A 90 12.58 -12.20 -1.07
N VAL A 91 11.41 -11.97 -0.48
CA VAL A 91 10.11 -12.30 -1.10
C VAL A 91 9.90 -11.44 -2.35
N ALA A 92 10.13 -10.12 -2.26
CA ALA A 92 10.04 -9.19 -3.38
C ALA A 92 10.91 -9.64 -4.56
N ASN A 93 12.20 -9.90 -4.30
CA ASN A 93 13.15 -10.36 -5.30
C ASN A 93 12.71 -11.68 -5.95
N ARG A 94 12.19 -12.64 -5.17
CA ARG A 94 11.72 -13.93 -5.69
C ARG A 94 10.46 -13.81 -6.57
N LEU A 95 9.61 -12.82 -6.30
CA LEU A 95 8.43 -12.46 -7.10
C LEU A 95 8.75 -11.43 -8.20
N ASN A 96 10.01 -11.01 -8.32
CA ASN A 96 10.44 -9.91 -9.20
C ASN A 96 9.67 -8.59 -8.99
N ALA A 97 9.18 -8.36 -7.77
CA ALA A 97 8.50 -7.13 -7.40
C ALA A 97 9.53 -6.01 -7.16
N LYS A 98 9.30 -4.86 -7.80
CA LYS A 98 10.22 -3.70 -7.76
C LYS A 98 9.86 -2.67 -6.69
N ILE A 99 8.70 -2.82 -6.07
CA ILE A 99 8.16 -1.87 -5.10
C ILE A 99 7.68 -2.61 -3.87
N VAL A 100 7.97 -2.03 -2.71
CA VAL A 100 7.42 -2.44 -1.41
C VAL A 100 6.82 -1.21 -0.73
N VAL A 101 5.52 -1.26 -0.44
CA VAL A 101 4.80 -0.26 0.37
C VAL A 101 5.05 -0.55 1.85
N LEU A 102 5.34 0.49 2.62
CA LEU A 102 5.69 0.42 4.03
C LEU A 102 4.95 1.50 4.82
N HIS A 103 4.32 1.07 5.90
CA HIS A 103 3.69 1.95 6.87
C HIS A 103 4.72 2.68 7.73
N GLY A 104 4.34 3.87 8.18
CA GLY A 104 5.08 4.63 9.16
C GLY A 104 5.05 4.00 10.56
N GLY A 105 5.05 4.83 11.59
CA GLY A 105 5.16 4.40 12.97
C GLY A 105 3.99 4.87 13.83
N ASN A 106 3.49 4.02 14.72
CA ASN A 106 2.38 4.41 15.60
C ASN A 106 2.88 5.35 16.70
N ILE A 107 2.15 6.44 16.92
CA ILE A 107 2.42 7.42 17.97
C ILE A 107 1.80 6.93 19.29
N LYS A 108 2.61 6.30 20.14
CA LYS A 108 2.13 5.77 21.44
C LYS A 108 2.31 6.73 22.61
N GLU A 109 3.48 7.37 22.70
CA GLU A 109 3.83 8.21 23.86
C GLU A 109 4.27 9.62 23.45
N SER A 110 5.10 9.72 22.43
CA SER A 110 5.68 10.98 21.98
C SER A 110 5.80 10.98 20.48
N TYR A 111 5.20 11.99 19.85
CA TYR A 111 5.33 12.27 18.43
C TYR A 111 6.80 12.32 18.01
N HIS A 112 7.63 13.11 18.70
CA HIS A 112 9.05 13.28 18.36
C HIS A 112 9.83 11.96 18.41
N ARG A 113 9.57 11.11 19.43
CA ARG A 113 10.21 9.79 19.49
C ARG A 113 9.75 8.88 18.36
N ALA A 114 8.46 8.83 18.08
CA ALA A 114 7.92 8.03 16.98
C ALA A 114 8.49 8.50 15.64
N PHE A 115 8.49 9.81 15.37
CA PHE A 115 9.02 10.40 14.15
C PHE A 115 10.51 10.07 13.94
N ILE A 116 11.34 10.27 14.97
CA ILE A 116 12.79 9.97 14.90
C ILE A 116 13.02 8.48 14.66
N ASN A 117 12.27 7.60 15.33
CA ASN A 117 12.38 6.15 15.14
C ASN A 117 11.96 5.75 13.72
N THR A 118 10.83 6.28 13.24
CA THR A 118 10.33 6.04 11.89
C THR A 118 11.36 6.45 10.85
N ARG A 119 11.82 7.71 10.90
CA ARG A 119 12.80 8.24 9.94
C ARG A 119 14.11 7.45 9.92
N LYS A 120 14.67 7.13 11.09
CA LYS A 120 15.92 6.34 11.18
C LYS A 120 15.76 4.95 10.56
N GLN A 121 14.64 4.27 10.85
CA GLN A 121 14.40 2.94 10.32
C GLN A 121 14.11 2.97 8.81
N ILE A 122 13.34 3.95 8.32
CA ILE A 122 13.13 4.15 6.87
C ILE A 122 14.47 4.31 6.15
N MET A 123 15.38 5.15 6.65
CA MET A 123 16.70 5.33 6.03
C MET A 123 17.50 4.02 5.96
N GLU A 124 17.51 3.25 7.05
CA GLU A 124 18.21 1.96 7.11
C GLU A 124 17.57 0.92 6.16
N ILE A 125 16.23 0.85 6.15
CA ILE A 125 15.47 -0.07 5.30
C ILE A 125 15.61 0.29 3.83
N ALA A 126 15.54 1.58 3.47
CA ALA A 126 15.65 2.07 2.10
C ALA A 126 17.04 1.79 1.51
N SER A 127 18.10 1.99 2.31
CA SER A 127 19.47 1.62 1.90
C SER A 127 19.59 0.12 1.67
N MET A 128 18.99 -0.71 2.53
CA MET A 128 18.98 -2.17 2.34
C MET A 128 18.16 -2.58 1.10
N ALA A 129 17.10 -1.85 0.75
CA ALA A 129 16.26 -2.16 -0.41
C ALA A 129 17.00 -2.02 -1.74
N GLU A 130 18.01 -1.14 -1.81
CA GLU A 130 18.86 -0.97 -3.01
C GLU A 130 19.57 -2.27 -3.40
N ASP A 131 20.05 -3.05 -2.43
CA ASP A 131 20.71 -4.35 -2.65
C ASP A 131 19.79 -5.39 -3.32
N TYR A 132 18.47 -5.17 -3.27
CA TYR A 132 17.45 -6.06 -3.81
C TYR A 132 16.80 -5.52 -5.08
N ASP A 133 17.25 -4.36 -5.61
CA ASP A 133 16.60 -3.63 -6.72
C ASP A 133 15.12 -3.34 -6.41
N VAL A 134 14.86 -2.93 -5.16
CA VAL A 134 13.53 -2.58 -4.65
C VAL A 134 13.49 -1.11 -4.27
N ARG A 135 12.46 -0.42 -4.75
CA ARG A 135 12.08 0.93 -4.35
C ARG A 135 11.15 0.85 -3.13
N LEU A 136 11.45 1.61 -2.08
CA LEU A 136 10.61 1.66 -0.87
C LEU A 136 9.59 2.79 -0.98
N LEU A 137 8.31 2.49 -0.75
CA LEU A 137 7.23 3.45 -0.83
C LEU A 137 6.63 3.65 0.56
N ILE A 138 6.55 4.91 1.02
CA ILE A 138 5.88 5.24 2.27
C ILE A 138 4.42 5.59 1.97
N GLU A 139 3.51 4.91 2.65
CA GLU A 139 2.08 5.18 2.57
C GLU A 139 1.66 6.29 3.52
N ASN A 140 0.71 7.13 3.11
CA ASN A 140 0.01 8.00 4.04
C ASN A 140 -0.97 7.20 4.88
N LEU A 141 -0.92 7.40 6.19
CA LEU A 141 -1.79 6.70 7.14
C LEU A 141 -2.88 7.64 7.67
N THR A 142 -3.80 7.08 8.44
CA THR A 142 -4.74 7.86 9.24
C THR A 142 -4.17 8.15 10.64
N ASP A 143 -4.95 8.84 11.47
CA ASP A 143 -4.53 9.36 12.77
C ASP A 143 -3.69 8.43 13.67
N VAL A 144 -2.93 9.06 14.57
CA VAL A 144 -2.08 8.39 15.57
C VAL A 144 -0.90 7.65 14.93
N SER A 145 -0.50 8.05 13.73
CA SER A 145 0.64 7.50 13.00
C SER A 145 1.55 8.59 12.45
N ILE A 146 2.82 8.26 12.26
CA ILE A 146 3.76 9.11 11.50
C ILE A 146 3.46 8.93 10.01
N GLY A 147 3.28 10.05 9.31
CA GLY A 147 2.91 10.03 7.89
C GLY A 147 1.42 10.22 7.64
N THR A 148 0.70 10.89 8.55
CA THR A 148 -0.72 11.22 8.34
C THR A 148 -0.86 12.42 7.41
N PHE A 149 -0.04 13.45 7.59
CA PHE A 149 -0.13 14.68 6.80
C PHE A 149 0.90 14.75 5.66
N PRO A 150 0.59 15.44 4.54
CA PRO A 150 1.51 15.59 3.42
C PRO A 150 2.90 16.14 3.80
N HIS A 151 2.95 17.16 4.65
CA HIS A 151 4.21 17.78 5.07
C HIS A 151 5.09 16.84 5.90
N GLU A 152 4.49 15.94 6.69
CA GLU A 152 5.24 14.90 7.40
C GLU A 152 5.85 13.91 6.41
N LEU A 153 5.07 13.45 5.43
CA LEU A 153 5.53 12.50 4.42
C LEU A 153 6.67 13.07 3.57
N LEU A 154 6.59 14.34 3.17
CA LEU A 154 7.68 15.04 2.48
C LEU A 154 8.99 15.01 3.28
N SER A 155 8.91 15.09 4.61
CA SER A 155 10.10 15.04 5.49
C SER A 155 10.72 13.65 5.64
N LEU A 156 10.01 12.60 5.22
CA LEU A 156 10.49 11.21 5.19
C LEU A 156 11.15 10.83 3.86
N MET A 157 11.02 11.68 2.83
CA MET A 157 11.60 11.43 1.51
C MET A 157 13.13 11.48 1.55
N GLY A 158 13.77 10.71 0.67
CA GLY A 158 15.22 10.58 0.58
C GLY A 158 15.67 9.60 -0.49
N ASN A 159 16.94 9.18 -0.42
CA ASN A 159 17.48 8.18 -1.36
C ASN A 159 16.69 6.87 -1.28
N ASN A 160 16.34 6.33 -2.45
CA ASN A 160 15.54 5.13 -2.62
C ASN A 160 14.16 5.09 -1.89
N VAL A 161 13.64 6.26 -1.51
CA VAL A 161 12.30 6.40 -0.93
C VAL A 161 11.39 7.14 -1.91
N SER A 162 10.18 6.62 -2.08
CA SER A 162 9.06 7.22 -2.80
C SER A 162 7.78 7.06 -2.00
N MET A 163 6.63 7.25 -2.63
CA MET A 163 5.33 7.20 -1.96
C MET A 163 4.35 6.25 -2.63
N CYS A 164 3.60 5.58 -1.76
CA CYS A 164 2.25 5.13 -2.08
C CYS A 164 1.29 6.19 -1.55
N LEU A 165 0.41 6.72 -2.39
CA LEU A 165 -0.65 7.61 -1.92
C LEU A 165 -1.96 6.82 -1.86
N ASP A 166 -2.48 6.64 -0.66
CA ASP A 166 -3.82 6.13 -0.42
C ASP A 166 -4.83 7.28 -0.38
N ILE A 167 -5.77 7.28 -1.33
CA ILE A 167 -6.80 8.31 -1.45
C ILE A 167 -7.83 8.23 -0.31
N GLY A 168 -8.16 7.03 0.15
CA GLY A 168 -9.16 6.83 1.21
C GLY A 168 -8.66 7.29 2.57
N HIS A 169 -7.40 7.00 2.92
CA HIS A 169 -6.71 7.56 4.07
C HIS A 169 -6.60 9.08 3.99
N ALA A 170 -6.27 9.62 2.81
CA ALA A 170 -6.20 11.05 2.59
C ALA A 170 -7.58 11.72 2.82
N PHE A 171 -8.65 11.11 2.34
CA PHE A 171 -10.01 11.60 2.55
C PHE A 171 -10.45 11.55 4.02
N LEU A 172 -10.17 10.46 4.74
CA LEU A 172 -10.44 10.37 6.18
C LEU A 172 -9.70 11.47 6.96
N THR A 173 -8.43 11.68 6.63
CA THR A 173 -7.61 12.73 7.24
C THR A 173 -8.19 14.12 6.93
N ALA A 174 -8.58 14.35 5.67
CA ALA A 174 -9.21 15.59 5.19
C ALA A 174 -10.49 15.94 5.96
N ILE A 175 -11.42 14.99 6.07
CA ILE A 175 -12.67 15.17 6.80
C ILE A 175 -12.41 15.43 8.28
N LYS A 176 -11.53 14.66 8.91
CA LYS A 176 -11.29 14.73 10.35
C LYS A 176 -10.65 16.04 10.80
N TRP A 177 -9.69 16.54 10.03
CA TRP A 177 -8.91 17.73 10.39
C TRP A 177 -9.34 18.99 9.65
N GLY A 178 -10.32 18.89 8.75
CA GLY A 178 -10.84 20.04 8.00
C GLY A 178 -9.84 20.61 6.99
N LEU A 179 -8.98 19.76 6.41
CA LEU A 179 -8.07 20.16 5.33
C LEU A 179 -8.66 19.82 3.94
N PRO A 180 -8.37 20.63 2.91
CA PRO A 180 -8.68 20.26 1.53
C PRO A 180 -7.98 18.95 1.15
N LEU A 181 -8.74 17.98 0.61
CA LEU A 181 -8.17 16.72 0.11
C LEU A 181 -7.07 16.95 -0.95
N ASP A 182 -7.21 18.02 -1.73
CA ASP A 182 -6.22 18.44 -2.74
C ASP A 182 -4.83 18.74 -2.17
N GLU A 183 -4.67 18.98 -0.87
CA GLU A 183 -3.34 19.18 -0.29
C GLU A 183 -2.43 17.96 -0.47
N PHE A 184 -2.99 16.75 -0.57
CA PHE A 184 -2.22 15.54 -0.82
C PHE A 184 -1.62 15.51 -2.24
N ILE A 185 -2.08 16.36 -3.17
CA ILE A 185 -1.46 16.51 -4.50
C ILE A 185 -0.02 17.05 -4.39
N LEU A 186 0.36 17.71 -3.29
CA LEU A 186 1.74 18.13 -3.03
C LEU A 186 2.74 16.96 -3.08
N LEU A 187 2.25 15.74 -2.84
CA LEU A 187 3.05 14.52 -2.84
C LEU A 187 3.30 13.97 -4.24
N SER A 188 2.57 14.45 -5.26
CA SER A 188 2.58 13.91 -6.63
C SER A 188 3.96 13.62 -7.22
N PRO A 189 5.00 14.47 -7.03
CA PRO A 189 6.33 14.18 -7.57
C PRO A 189 6.98 12.89 -7.05
N TYR A 190 6.51 12.37 -5.91
CA TYR A 190 7.06 11.19 -5.25
C TYR A 190 6.16 9.94 -5.38
N VAL A 191 4.93 10.09 -5.88
CA VAL A 191 3.96 9.00 -5.94
C VAL A 191 4.30 8.04 -7.07
N GLU A 192 4.59 6.79 -6.73
CA GLU A 192 4.81 5.71 -7.69
C GLU A 192 3.66 4.69 -7.69
N GLU A 193 2.96 4.55 -6.57
CA GLU A 193 1.80 3.69 -6.40
C GLU A 193 0.64 4.49 -5.81
N LEU A 194 -0.58 4.17 -6.23
CA LEU A 194 -1.80 4.79 -5.73
C LEU A 194 -2.71 3.70 -5.21
N HIS A 195 -3.08 3.77 -3.93
CA HIS A 195 -4.14 2.95 -3.38
C HIS A 195 -5.46 3.67 -3.51
N VAL A 196 -6.46 2.92 -3.98
CA VAL A 196 -7.75 3.46 -4.32
C VAL A 196 -8.82 2.58 -3.69
N HIS A 197 -9.49 3.14 -2.71
CA HIS A 197 -10.70 2.61 -2.12
C HIS A 197 -11.60 3.78 -1.72
N ASP A 198 -12.86 3.49 -1.38
CA ASP A 198 -13.82 4.48 -0.92
C ASP A 198 -14.18 4.27 0.55
N ASN A 199 -14.77 5.30 1.14
CA ASN A 199 -15.35 5.27 2.48
C ASN A 199 -16.32 6.46 2.70
N HIS A 200 -17.08 6.40 3.79
CA HIS A 200 -18.05 7.46 4.17
C HIS A 200 -17.46 8.55 5.08
N GLY A 201 -16.14 8.65 5.19
CA GLY A 201 -15.46 9.70 5.97
C GLY A 201 -15.39 9.45 7.48
N ASN A 202 -15.90 8.31 7.96
CA ASN A 202 -15.90 7.97 9.39
C ASN A 202 -14.90 6.87 9.75
N PHE A 203 -14.82 5.83 8.91
CA PHE A 203 -13.98 4.66 9.11
C PHE A 203 -13.33 4.26 7.80
N ASP A 204 -12.22 3.54 7.91
CA ASP A 204 -11.54 2.96 6.77
C ASP A 204 -12.22 1.66 6.30
N GLU A 205 -13.27 1.84 5.49
CA GLU A 205 -14.17 0.76 5.10
C GLU A 205 -13.65 -0.10 3.93
N HIS A 206 -12.69 0.42 3.16
CA HIS A 206 -12.17 -0.19 1.93
C HIS A 206 -13.28 -0.64 0.95
N LEU A 207 -14.22 0.26 0.67
CA LEU A 207 -15.30 0.07 -0.31
C LEU A 207 -14.74 0.21 -1.73
N LEU A 208 -15.51 -0.26 -2.72
CA LEU A 208 -15.20 0.02 -4.11
C LEU A 208 -15.37 1.53 -4.41
N PRO A 209 -14.50 2.11 -5.26
CA PRO A 209 -14.63 3.51 -5.66
C PRO A 209 -16.00 3.83 -6.27
N GLY A 210 -16.67 4.85 -5.72
CA GLY A 210 -18.03 5.24 -6.08
C GLY A 210 -19.13 4.64 -5.20
N GLU A 211 -18.80 3.73 -4.28
CA GLU A 211 -19.73 3.23 -3.25
C GLU A 211 -19.67 4.05 -1.95
N GLY A 212 -18.75 5.02 -1.83
CA GLY A 212 -18.63 5.93 -0.68
C GLY A 212 -18.77 7.40 -1.07
N MET A 213 -18.07 8.28 -0.36
CA MET A 213 -18.20 9.74 -0.49
C MET A 213 -17.05 10.42 -1.24
N ILE A 214 -15.95 9.70 -1.55
CA ILE A 214 -14.80 10.29 -2.26
C ILE A 214 -15.20 10.64 -3.68
N GLY A 215 -15.88 9.72 -4.35
CA GLY A 215 -16.37 9.90 -5.71
C GLY A 215 -15.26 9.87 -6.77
N TRP A 216 -15.67 9.49 -7.99
CA TRP A 216 -14.73 9.26 -9.10
C TRP A 216 -13.96 10.51 -9.54
N ASN A 217 -14.53 11.71 -9.40
CA ASN A 217 -13.86 12.95 -9.78
C ASN A 217 -12.54 13.15 -9.02
N TYR A 218 -12.50 12.81 -7.73
CA TYR A 218 -11.26 12.89 -6.95
C TYR A 218 -10.27 11.82 -7.35
N VAL A 219 -10.72 10.58 -7.54
CA VAL A 219 -9.88 9.48 -8.03
C VAL A 219 -9.22 9.86 -9.36
N GLU A 220 -9.98 10.40 -10.31
CA GLU A 220 -9.48 10.88 -11.60
C GLU A 220 -8.47 12.00 -11.47
N LYS A 221 -8.75 12.95 -10.58
CA LYS A 221 -7.85 14.07 -10.31
C LYS A 221 -6.51 13.59 -9.75
N PHE A 222 -6.52 12.66 -8.79
CA PHE A 222 -5.29 12.09 -8.25
C PHE A 222 -4.53 11.32 -9.32
N ILE A 223 -5.18 10.44 -10.09
CA ILE A 223 -4.53 9.71 -11.20
C ILE A 223 -3.83 10.67 -12.17
N LYS A 224 -4.51 11.75 -12.58
CA LYS A 224 -3.95 12.75 -13.52
C LYS A 224 -2.80 13.55 -12.93
N SER A 225 -2.87 13.85 -11.64
CA SER A 225 -1.88 14.67 -10.95
C SER A 225 -0.61 13.87 -10.59
N THR A 226 -0.77 12.64 -10.12
CA THR A 226 0.33 11.78 -9.66
C THR A 226 0.95 10.94 -10.77
N ARG A 227 0.16 10.55 -11.79
CA ARG A 227 0.58 9.68 -12.90
C ARG A 227 1.36 8.44 -12.43
N PRO A 228 0.78 7.63 -11.53
CA PRO A 228 1.53 6.61 -10.83
C PRO A 228 1.90 5.46 -11.78
N LYS A 229 2.95 4.71 -11.43
CA LYS A 229 3.33 3.48 -12.15
C LYS A 229 2.31 2.38 -11.88
N TYR A 230 1.83 2.29 -10.65
CA TYR A 230 0.87 1.29 -10.18
C TYR A 230 -0.36 1.95 -9.60
N LEU A 231 -1.52 1.31 -9.80
CA LEU A 231 -2.74 1.65 -9.09
C LEU A 231 -3.38 0.38 -8.60
N ILE A 232 -3.57 0.29 -7.28
CA ILE A 232 -4.13 -0.86 -6.60
C ILE A 232 -5.50 -0.47 -6.07
N LEU A 233 -6.53 -1.21 -6.47
CA LEU A 233 -7.80 -1.18 -5.78
C LEU A 233 -7.63 -1.93 -4.44
N GLU A 234 -7.43 -1.21 -3.35
CA GLU A 234 -7.23 -1.79 -2.02
C GLU A 234 -8.59 -1.99 -1.33
N ILE A 235 -9.30 -3.04 -1.72
CA ILE A 235 -10.68 -3.26 -1.31
C ILE A 235 -10.83 -4.46 -0.37
N LYS A 236 -11.77 -4.34 0.56
CA LYS A 236 -12.19 -5.44 1.47
C LYS A 236 -13.68 -5.71 1.39
N GLN A 237 -14.43 -4.74 0.86
CA GLN A 237 -15.86 -4.81 0.66
C GLN A 237 -16.17 -4.57 -0.83
N PHE A 238 -17.00 -5.45 -1.39
CA PHE A 238 -17.36 -5.41 -2.79
C PHE A 238 -18.72 -6.09 -2.98
N SER A 239 -19.53 -5.55 -3.88
CA SER A 239 -20.88 -6.02 -4.16
C SER A 239 -20.90 -7.25 -5.09
N SER A 240 -20.04 -7.27 -6.11
CA SER A 240 -19.90 -8.39 -7.04
C SER A 240 -18.56 -8.35 -7.78
N MET A 241 -18.19 -9.45 -8.45
CA MET A 241 -17.02 -9.47 -9.35
C MET A 241 -17.15 -8.46 -10.50
N GLU A 242 -18.36 -8.32 -11.04
CA GLU A 242 -18.63 -7.36 -12.10
C GLU A 242 -18.35 -5.93 -11.63
N ALA A 243 -18.69 -5.59 -10.38
CA ALA A 243 -18.39 -4.29 -9.80
C ALA A 243 -16.87 -4.03 -9.72
N VAL A 244 -16.08 -5.03 -9.30
CA VAL A 244 -14.60 -4.94 -9.25
C VAL A 244 -14.02 -4.76 -10.66
N ILE A 245 -14.50 -5.53 -11.64
CA ILE A 245 -14.07 -5.42 -13.04
C ILE A 245 -14.43 -4.04 -13.60
N ASN A 246 -15.63 -3.54 -13.33
CA ASN A 246 -16.09 -2.24 -13.78
C ASN A 246 -15.25 -1.10 -13.19
N ALA A 247 -14.95 -1.14 -11.88
CA ALA A 247 -14.07 -0.17 -11.24
C ALA A 247 -12.66 -0.19 -11.85
N THR A 248 -12.09 -1.38 -12.07
CA THR A 248 -10.80 -1.56 -12.74
C THR A 248 -10.80 -0.97 -14.15
N GLN A 249 -11.86 -1.20 -14.92
CA GLN A 249 -12.02 -0.64 -16.27
C GLN A 249 -12.19 0.89 -16.24
N GLN A 250 -12.91 1.43 -15.27
CA GLN A 250 -13.11 2.87 -15.13
C GLN A 250 -11.80 3.59 -14.83
N VAL A 251 -10.98 3.05 -13.93
CA VAL A 251 -9.61 3.54 -13.71
C VAL A 251 -8.80 3.51 -15.01
N LYS A 252 -8.87 2.41 -15.78
CA LYS A 252 -8.14 2.28 -17.06
C LYS A 252 -8.58 3.28 -18.13
N LYS A 253 -9.86 3.67 -18.17
CA LYS A 253 -10.36 4.70 -19.11
C LYS A 253 -9.70 6.05 -18.87
N ASN A 254 -9.45 6.39 -17.61
CA ASN A 254 -8.82 7.65 -17.19
C ASN A 254 -7.32 7.76 -17.53
N ILE A 255 -6.71 6.70 -18.04
CA ILE A 255 -5.35 6.70 -18.58
C ILE A 255 -5.32 7.23 -20.02
N ARG A 256 -6.43 7.07 -20.76
CA ARG A 256 -6.48 7.28 -22.22
C ARG A 256 -7.03 8.64 -22.65
N GLY A 257 -7.49 9.47 -21.72
CA GLY A 257 -8.03 10.81 -21.97
C GLY A 257 -7.25 11.87 -21.24
#